data_AF-A0A9R0W5F5-F1
#
_entry.id   AF-A0A9R0W5F5-F1
#
_cell.length_a   1.000
_cell.length_b   1.000
_cell.length_c   1.000
_cell.angle_alpha   90.00
_cell.angle_beta   90.00
_cell.angle_gamma   90.00
#
_symmetry.space_group_name_H-M   'P 1'
#
loop_
_entity.id
_entity.type
_entity.pdbx_description
1 polymer ?
#
loop_
_entity_poly.entity_id
_entity_poly.type
_entity_poly.pdbx_seq_one_letter_code
_entity_poly.pdbx_strand_id
1 'polypeptide(L)'
;MPLVNNDLYLKAAKADFTNFQQMCRLEWHDLKRWYDRNNLQMRGLSESSALRAYFLAAANIFEPNRAAERLAWARTAILTDVVSAYFQRNGCAPDLRERLSTSNLTRDRHHSLSRVAIMDWTENSILHVLQELITDLGKFDNTTDTLRKAWKDWLMAWTAEERSGPCEWSTALLLVRTIEVCSGRHSSTDHQLNFWEYTQLEGLTSSICRKLASRVLAKHGHRMENIEDIDRQVDLEMGELAHHALQSCNGIRKLTGQTFLHVVKSFNYVALCSYDTIDCHIYKVLLEDVI
;
A
#
# COMPACT_ATOMS: atom_id res chain seq x y z
N MET A 1 -28.08 31.70 -4.30
CA MET A 1 -27.98 31.06 -2.97
C MET A 1 -26.59 31.33 -2.38
N PRO A 2 -26.37 32.43 -1.65
CA PRO A 2 -25.04 32.86 -1.18
C PRO A 2 -24.40 31.91 -0.16
N LEU A 3 -25.20 31.12 0.57
CA LEU A 3 -24.71 30.08 1.49
C LEU A 3 -24.19 28.83 0.79
N VAL A 4 -24.42 28.69 -0.52
CA VAL A 4 -23.98 27.55 -1.34
C VAL A 4 -22.92 27.99 -2.35
N ASN A 5 -23.17 29.07 -3.08
CA ASN A 5 -22.26 29.62 -4.08
C ASN A 5 -21.69 30.95 -3.58
N ASN A 6 -20.42 30.96 -3.15
CA ASN A 6 -19.71 32.17 -2.75
C ASN A 6 -18.19 32.07 -2.96
N ASP A 7 -17.57 33.22 -3.16
CA ASP A 7 -16.14 33.35 -3.43
C ASP A 7 -15.28 32.99 -2.21
N LEU A 8 -15.82 33.12 -0.99
CA LEU A 8 -15.10 32.79 0.24
C LEU A 8 -14.77 31.29 0.28
N TYR A 9 -15.75 30.42 -0.02
CA TYR A 9 -15.57 28.97 -0.08
C TYR A 9 -14.60 28.56 -1.18
N LEU A 10 -14.72 29.17 -2.37
CA LEU A 10 -13.78 28.91 -3.46
C LEU A 10 -12.35 29.31 -3.07
N LYS A 11 -12.17 30.50 -2.49
CA LYS A 11 -10.85 30.98 -2.05
C LYS A 11 -10.26 30.10 -0.95
N ALA A 12 -11.07 29.67 0.01
CA ALA A 12 -10.65 28.76 1.07
C ALA A 12 -10.23 27.39 0.52
N ALA A 13 -11.02 26.81 -0.39
CA ALA A 13 -10.72 25.54 -1.03
C ALA A 13 -9.41 25.60 -1.85
N LYS A 14 -9.19 26.68 -2.62
CA LYS A 14 -7.93 26.89 -3.36
C LYS A 14 -6.72 26.97 -2.43
N ALA A 15 -6.83 27.74 -1.34
CA ALA A 15 -5.75 27.88 -0.37
C ALA A 15 -5.43 26.55 0.34
N ASP A 16 -6.46 25.81 0.76
CA ASP A 16 -6.31 24.52 1.41
C ASP A 16 -5.65 23.48 0.47
N PHE A 17 -6.13 23.40 -0.78
CA PHE A 17 -5.55 22.51 -1.77
C PHE A 17 -4.10 22.89 -2.11
N THR A 18 -3.79 24.19 -2.20
CA THR A 18 -2.41 24.68 -2.41
C THR A 18 -1.48 24.23 -1.28
N ASN A 19 -1.94 24.31 -0.02
CA ASN A 19 -1.17 23.82 1.13
C ASN A 19 -0.95 22.30 1.07
N PHE A 20 -1.98 21.54 0.67
CA PHE A 20 -1.88 20.11 0.43
C PHE A 20 -0.82 19.79 -0.64
N GLN A 21 -0.82 20.51 -1.78
CA GLN A 21 0.17 20.32 -2.83
C GLN A 21 1.60 20.62 -2.38
N GLN A 22 1.80 21.71 -1.65
CA GLN A 22 3.12 22.08 -1.10
C GLN A 22 3.65 20.99 -0.16
N MET A 23 2.80 20.50 0.75
CA MET A 23 3.14 19.39 1.62
C MET A 23 3.50 18.14 0.82
N CYS A 24 2.70 17.79 -0.20
CA CYS A 24 2.96 16.62 -1.02
C CYS A 24 4.29 16.69 -1.76
N ARG A 25 4.68 17.87 -2.26
CA ARG A 25 5.98 18.06 -2.94
C ARG A 25 7.16 17.88 -1.99
N LEU A 26 7.04 18.36 -0.74
CA LEU A 26 8.06 18.18 0.29
C LEU A 26 8.18 16.71 0.71
N GLU A 27 7.06 16.05 0.96
CA GLU A 27 7.03 14.61 1.29
C GLU A 27 7.59 13.76 0.14
N TRP A 28 7.22 14.06 -1.11
CA TRP A 28 7.76 13.39 -2.28
C TRP A 28 9.27 13.60 -2.41
N HIS A 29 9.77 14.82 -2.21
CA HIS A 29 11.21 15.09 -2.21
C HIS A 29 11.95 14.20 -1.20
N ASP A 30 11.41 14.04 0.01
CA ASP A 30 12.01 13.20 1.04
C ASP A 30 11.92 11.70 0.73
N LEU A 31 10.79 11.27 0.17
CA LEU A 31 10.62 9.91 -0.32
C LEU A 31 11.57 9.60 -1.49
N LYS A 32 11.80 10.55 -2.39
CA LYS A 32 12.76 10.42 -3.50
C LYS A 32 14.18 10.30 -2.98
N ARG A 33 14.59 11.10 -1.99
CA ARG A 33 15.89 10.94 -1.31
C ARG A 33 16.04 9.55 -0.68
N TRP A 34 14.98 9.02 -0.08
CA TRP A 34 14.94 7.65 0.43
C TRP A 34 15.02 6.58 -0.67
N TYR A 35 14.40 6.82 -1.82
CA TYR A 35 14.48 5.95 -2.99
C TYR A 35 15.90 5.94 -3.57
N ASP A 36 16.52 7.11 -3.73
CA ASP A 36 17.85 7.29 -4.30
C ASP A 36 18.93 6.68 -3.39
N ARG A 37 18.90 6.96 -2.07
CA ARG A 37 19.87 6.40 -1.10
C ARG A 37 19.88 4.88 -1.09
N ASN A 38 18.72 4.28 -1.37
CA ASN A 38 18.53 2.85 -1.38
C ASN A 38 18.74 2.24 -2.77
N ASN A 39 19.16 3.01 -3.80
CA ASN A 39 19.42 2.52 -5.15
C ASN A 39 18.27 1.69 -5.75
N LEU A 40 17.01 2.09 -5.48
CA LEU A 40 15.84 1.32 -5.92
C LEU A 40 15.68 1.27 -7.44
N GLN A 41 16.22 2.27 -8.16
CA GLN A 41 16.31 2.26 -9.62
C GLN A 41 17.10 1.08 -10.16
N MET A 42 18.26 0.78 -9.56
CA MET A 42 19.09 -0.36 -9.95
C MET A 42 18.40 -1.71 -9.70
N ARG A 43 17.38 -1.74 -8.83
CA ARG A 43 16.56 -2.92 -8.54
C ARG A 43 15.34 -3.04 -9.47
N GLY A 44 15.22 -2.17 -10.48
CA GLY A 44 14.21 -2.26 -11.53
C GLY A 44 12.91 -1.49 -11.25
N LEU A 45 12.85 -0.68 -10.18
CA LEU A 45 11.71 0.19 -9.91
C LEU A 45 11.95 1.56 -10.54
N SER A 46 11.05 2.08 -11.37
CA SER A 46 11.17 3.44 -11.90
C SER A 46 10.78 4.50 -10.86
N GLU A 47 11.31 5.71 -11.02
CA GLU A 47 10.87 6.88 -10.22
C GLU A 47 9.37 7.15 -10.42
N SER A 48 8.84 6.95 -11.64
CA SER A 48 7.41 7.10 -11.92
C SER A 48 6.55 6.14 -11.11
N SER A 49 6.97 4.88 -10.95
CA SER A 49 6.25 3.91 -10.10
C SER A 49 6.29 4.32 -8.63
N ALA A 50 7.43 4.84 -8.16
CA ALA A 50 7.53 5.36 -6.79
C ALA A 50 6.64 6.59 -6.56
N LEU A 51 6.59 7.53 -7.53
CA LEU A 51 5.70 8.69 -7.48
C LEU A 51 4.24 8.28 -7.50
N ARG A 52 3.89 7.28 -8.32
CA ARG A 52 2.54 6.71 -8.35
C ARG A 52 2.14 6.06 -7.03
N ALA A 53 3.04 5.31 -6.39
CA ALA A 53 2.79 4.75 -5.07
C ALA A 53 2.51 5.86 -4.02
N TYR A 54 3.28 6.95 -4.06
CA TYR A 54 3.05 8.11 -3.22
C TYR A 54 1.72 8.80 -3.52
N PHE A 55 1.41 9.03 -4.80
CA PHE A 55 0.15 9.62 -5.24
C PHE A 55 -1.07 8.83 -4.75
N LEU A 56 -1.04 7.49 -4.89
CA LEU A 56 -2.14 6.64 -4.42
C LEU A 56 -2.37 6.76 -2.91
N ALA A 57 -1.29 6.90 -2.12
CA ALA A 57 -1.41 7.16 -0.70
C ALA A 57 -1.95 8.57 -0.41
N ALA A 58 -1.39 9.60 -1.04
CA ALA A 58 -1.72 11.00 -0.79
C ALA A 58 -3.11 11.40 -1.25
N ALA A 59 -3.61 10.81 -2.34
CA ALA A 59 -4.96 11.03 -2.84
C ALA A 59 -6.04 10.44 -1.92
N ASN A 60 -5.69 9.45 -1.08
CA ASN A 60 -6.64 8.81 -0.15
C ASN A 60 -6.47 9.26 1.31
N ILE A 61 -5.26 9.66 1.72
CA ILE A 61 -4.98 10.17 3.07
C ILE A 61 -4.36 11.56 2.90
N PHE A 62 -5.16 12.59 2.69
CA PHE A 62 -4.67 13.94 2.37
C PHE A 62 -4.48 14.84 3.60
N GLU A 63 -4.94 14.43 4.78
CA GLU A 63 -4.90 15.29 5.97
C GLU A 63 -3.45 15.55 6.43
N PRO A 64 -3.07 16.80 6.75
CA PRO A 64 -1.68 17.17 6.98
C PRO A 64 -1.02 16.45 8.17
N ASN A 65 -1.81 16.11 9.19
CA ASN A 65 -1.36 15.39 10.38
C ASN A 65 -1.19 13.87 10.18
N ARG A 66 -1.42 13.34 8.97
CA ARG A 66 -1.35 11.90 8.67
C ARG A 66 -0.20 11.52 7.72
N ALA A 67 0.85 12.34 7.70
CA ALA A 67 2.05 12.11 6.89
C ALA A 67 2.70 10.74 7.14
N ALA A 68 2.74 10.28 8.40
CA ALA A 68 3.29 8.98 8.75
C ALA A 68 2.54 7.82 8.04
N GLU A 69 1.21 7.89 8.00
CA GLU A 69 0.36 6.89 7.33
C GLU A 69 0.59 6.90 5.81
N ARG A 70 0.62 8.09 5.19
CA ARG A 70 0.92 8.24 3.75
C ARG A 70 2.29 7.69 3.37
N LEU A 71 3.34 8.11 4.08
CA LEU A 71 4.71 7.74 3.76
C LEU A 71 4.96 6.25 4.02
N ALA A 72 4.33 5.68 5.05
CA ALA A 72 4.41 4.25 5.32
C ALA A 72 3.72 3.44 4.22
N TRP A 73 2.53 3.84 3.79
CA TRP A 73 1.86 3.26 2.62
C TRP A 73 2.78 3.29 1.40
N ALA A 74 3.26 4.48 1.01
CA ALA A 74 4.06 4.65 -0.19
C ALA A 74 5.33 3.79 -0.18
N ARG A 75 6.06 3.77 0.94
CA ARG A 75 7.28 2.95 1.08
C ARG A 75 6.99 1.45 1.06
N THR A 76 5.91 1.01 1.69
CA THR A 76 5.49 -0.39 1.65
C THR A 76 5.14 -0.81 0.22
N ALA A 77 4.33 -0.02 -0.49
CA ALA A 77 3.98 -0.29 -1.89
C ALA A 77 5.21 -0.36 -2.81
N ILE A 78 6.14 0.60 -2.66
CA ILE A 78 7.42 0.61 -3.38
C ILE A 78 8.21 -0.68 -3.12
N LEU A 79 8.30 -1.10 -1.87
CA LEU A 79 9.11 -2.25 -1.51
C LEU A 79 8.44 -3.57 -1.91
N THR A 80 7.10 -3.65 -1.86
CA THR A 80 6.38 -4.81 -2.42
C THR A 80 6.66 -4.93 -3.90
N ASP A 81 6.65 -3.83 -4.68
CA ASP A 81 6.97 -3.87 -6.11
C ASP A 81 8.40 -4.38 -6.37
N VAL A 82 9.38 -3.90 -5.59
CA VAL A 82 10.78 -4.36 -5.70
C VAL A 82 10.90 -5.86 -5.42
N VAL A 83 10.29 -6.35 -4.34
CA VAL A 83 10.33 -7.78 -3.99
C VAL A 83 9.59 -8.60 -5.05
N SER A 84 8.48 -8.09 -5.57
CA SER A 84 7.69 -8.74 -6.62
C SER A 84 8.46 -8.89 -7.90
N ALA A 85 9.09 -7.81 -8.37
CA ALA A 85 9.93 -7.83 -9.57
C ALA A 85 11.12 -8.77 -9.41
N TYR A 86 11.69 -8.83 -8.20
CA TYR A 86 12.77 -9.75 -7.88
C TYR A 86 12.31 -11.22 -7.95
N PHE A 87 11.17 -11.58 -7.35
CA PHE A 87 10.61 -12.93 -7.42
C PHE A 87 10.18 -13.34 -8.83
N GLN A 88 9.65 -12.42 -9.63
CA GLN A 88 9.30 -12.70 -11.02
C GLN A 88 10.54 -13.03 -11.88
N ARG A 89 11.67 -12.34 -11.64
CA ARG A 89 12.92 -12.55 -12.39
C ARG A 89 13.68 -13.80 -11.97
N ASN A 90 13.74 -14.08 -10.67
CA ASN A 90 14.60 -15.12 -10.10
C ASN A 90 13.84 -16.38 -9.66
N GLY A 91 12.51 -16.35 -9.74
CA GLY A 91 11.64 -17.37 -9.16
C GLY A 91 11.44 -17.18 -7.65
N CYS A 92 10.26 -17.53 -7.16
CA CYS A 92 9.95 -17.51 -5.73
C CYS A 92 10.46 -18.81 -5.07
N ALA A 93 11.78 -18.95 -4.94
CA ALA A 93 12.37 -20.12 -4.29
C ALA A 93 11.95 -20.17 -2.80
N PRO A 94 11.44 -21.32 -2.29
CA PRO A 94 11.00 -21.44 -0.90
C PRO A 94 12.05 -20.98 0.12
N ASP A 95 13.32 -21.34 -0.09
CA ASP A 95 14.44 -20.95 0.77
C ASP A 95 14.67 -19.44 0.79
N LEU A 96 14.50 -18.77 -0.35
CA LEU A 96 14.66 -17.32 -0.48
C LEU A 96 13.52 -16.58 0.20
N ARG A 97 12.29 -17.04 0.00
CA ARG A 97 11.09 -16.53 0.69
C ARG A 97 11.19 -16.74 2.20
N GLU A 98 11.65 -17.91 2.63
CA GLU A 98 11.91 -18.20 4.04
C GLU A 98 13.01 -17.28 4.57
N ARG A 99 14.11 -17.05 3.84
CA ARG A 99 15.17 -16.11 4.25
C ARG A 99 14.68 -14.67 4.36
N LEU A 100 13.88 -14.18 3.41
CA LEU A 100 13.22 -12.87 3.51
C LEU A 100 12.29 -12.77 4.72
N SER A 101 11.72 -13.90 5.13
CA SER A 101 10.84 -14.01 6.30
C SER A 101 11.58 -14.24 7.63
N THR A 102 12.77 -14.84 7.61
CA THR A 102 13.48 -15.37 8.80
C THR A 102 14.80 -14.68 9.12
N SER A 103 15.46 -14.03 8.15
CA SER A 103 16.77 -13.41 8.36
C SER A 103 16.68 -12.23 9.34
N ASN A 104 16.90 -12.57 10.62
CA ASN A 104 17.11 -11.72 11.80
C ASN A 104 16.20 -10.50 11.91
N LEU A 105 14.91 -10.80 11.92
CA LEU A 105 13.92 -9.99 12.61
C LEU A 105 14.05 -10.18 14.15
N THR A 106 14.55 -11.31 14.65
CA THR A 106 14.92 -11.50 16.06
C THR A 106 16.39 -11.12 16.31
N ARG A 107 16.60 -10.49 17.48
CA ARG A 107 17.82 -9.82 17.96
C ARG A 107 18.91 -10.79 18.40
N ASP A 108 19.25 -11.81 17.59
CA ASP A 108 20.32 -12.75 17.95
C ASP A 108 21.50 -12.68 16.97
N ARG A 109 22.62 -12.14 17.48
CA ARG A 109 23.83 -11.80 16.72
C ARG A 109 24.88 -12.91 16.71
N HIS A 110 24.60 -14.08 17.25
CA HIS A 110 25.60 -15.13 17.32
C HIS A 110 25.00 -16.42 16.78
N HIS A 111 25.16 -16.70 15.47
CA HIS A 111 25.44 -18.03 14.91
C HIS A 111 25.38 -18.14 13.36
N SER A 112 25.10 -17.09 12.57
CA SER A 112 24.93 -17.25 11.10
C SER A 112 26.12 -16.80 10.23
N LEU A 113 27.31 -16.61 10.78
CA LEU A 113 28.50 -16.14 10.03
C LEU A 113 29.02 -17.13 8.97
N SER A 114 28.60 -18.39 8.98
CA SER A 114 29.10 -19.42 8.06
C SER A 114 28.33 -19.54 6.73
N ARG A 115 27.20 -18.83 6.55
CA ARG A 115 26.33 -19.01 5.36
C ARG A 115 26.11 -17.74 4.52
N VAL A 116 26.81 -16.65 4.85
CA VAL A 116 26.80 -15.35 4.14
C VAL A 116 27.64 -15.38 2.84
N ALA A 117 28.48 -16.41 2.66
CA ALA A 117 29.49 -16.46 1.59
C ALA A 117 28.93 -16.75 0.17
N ILE A 118 27.64 -17.04 0.01
CA ILE A 118 27.00 -17.26 -1.30
C ILE A 118 25.67 -16.48 -1.34
N MET A 119 25.72 -15.18 -1.12
CA MET A 119 24.55 -14.32 -1.26
C MET A 119 24.66 -13.48 -2.52
N ASP A 120 23.58 -13.44 -3.30
CA ASP A 120 23.41 -12.38 -4.29
C ASP A 120 23.35 -11.03 -3.55
N TRP A 121 24.14 -10.07 -4.00
CA TRP A 121 24.22 -8.73 -3.42
C TRP A 121 22.84 -8.05 -3.44
N THR A 122 22.00 -8.38 -4.44
CA THR A 122 20.62 -7.89 -4.57
C THR A 122 19.73 -8.31 -3.39
N GLU A 123 19.79 -9.59 -2.99
CA GLU A 123 18.99 -10.13 -1.88
C GLU A 123 19.34 -9.44 -0.55
N ASN A 124 20.64 -9.32 -0.26
CA ASN A 124 21.15 -8.61 0.91
C ASN A 124 20.63 -7.17 0.97
N SER A 125 20.57 -6.54 -0.20
CA SER A 125 20.15 -5.16 -0.31
C SER A 125 18.64 -4.99 -0.12
N ILE A 126 17.81 -5.89 -0.67
CA ILE A 126 16.35 -5.90 -0.44
C ILE A 126 16.05 -6.14 1.05
N LEU A 127 16.75 -7.10 1.67
CA LEU A 127 16.64 -7.39 3.10
C LEU A 127 16.96 -6.17 3.97
N HIS A 128 18.05 -5.47 3.65
CA HIS A 128 18.44 -4.27 4.36
C HIS A 128 17.34 -3.20 4.29
N VAL A 129 16.80 -2.91 3.11
CA VAL A 129 15.73 -1.90 2.95
C VAL A 129 14.45 -2.31 3.69
N LEU A 130 14.10 -3.60 3.68
CA LEU A 130 12.94 -4.11 4.42
C LEU A 130 13.12 -3.97 5.94
N GLN A 131 14.30 -4.32 6.45
CA GLN A 131 14.61 -4.17 7.88
C GLN A 131 14.63 -2.70 8.29
N GLU A 132 15.20 -1.82 7.45
CA GLU A 132 15.17 -0.37 7.65
C GLU A 132 13.72 0.14 7.71
N LEU A 133 12.87 -0.26 6.76
CA LEU A 133 11.46 0.11 6.74
C LEU A 133 10.72 -0.32 8.01
N ILE A 134 10.80 -1.60 8.37
CA ILE A 134 10.13 -2.15 9.55
C ILE A 134 10.62 -1.44 10.83
N THR A 135 11.93 -1.18 10.92
CA THR A 135 12.52 -0.49 12.07
C THR A 135 12.06 0.96 12.14
N ASP A 136 12.04 1.68 11.02
CA ASP A 136 11.63 3.08 10.95
C ASP A 136 10.15 3.27 11.26
N LEU A 137 9.29 2.37 10.77
CA LEU A 137 7.85 2.40 11.03
C LEU A 137 7.48 1.91 12.44
N GLY A 138 8.30 1.04 13.04
CA GLY A 138 8.07 0.45 14.35
C GLY A 138 8.53 1.29 15.55
N LYS A 139 9.11 2.49 15.34
CA LYS A 139 9.74 3.31 16.41
C LYS A 139 8.79 3.79 17.50
N PHE A 140 7.48 3.77 17.26
CA PHE A 140 6.52 4.50 18.10
C PHE A 140 5.76 3.64 19.12
N ASP A 141 5.67 2.30 19.00
CA ASP A 141 4.80 1.53 19.90
C ASP A 141 5.09 0.01 20.01
N ASN A 142 6.36 -0.44 19.95
CA ASN A 142 6.71 -1.88 19.95
C ASN A 142 5.99 -2.72 18.86
N THR A 143 5.45 -2.05 17.82
CA THR A 143 4.69 -2.63 16.69
C THR A 143 5.56 -3.26 15.62
N THR A 144 6.88 -3.31 15.87
CA THR A 144 7.88 -3.92 14.98
C THR A 144 7.52 -5.39 14.71
N ASP A 145 7.07 -6.12 15.73
CA ASP A 145 6.67 -7.52 15.61
C ASP A 145 5.39 -7.71 14.78
N THR A 146 4.44 -6.77 14.89
CA THR A 146 3.25 -6.76 14.05
C THR A 146 3.60 -6.56 12.58
N LEU A 147 4.37 -5.51 12.25
CA LEU A 147 4.72 -5.21 10.86
C LEU A 147 5.50 -6.38 10.24
N ARG A 148 6.41 -6.94 11.01
CA ARG A 148 7.15 -8.15 10.67
C ARG A 148 6.25 -9.34 10.37
N LYS A 149 5.24 -9.58 11.21
CA LYS A 149 4.25 -10.63 10.96
C LYS A 149 3.50 -10.35 9.66
N ALA A 150 3.03 -9.13 9.44
CA ALA A 150 2.32 -8.76 8.21
C ALA A 150 3.18 -8.95 6.96
N TRP A 151 4.45 -8.54 7.00
CA TRP A 151 5.41 -8.76 5.91
C TRP A 151 5.70 -10.25 5.68
N LYS A 152 5.83 -11.04 6.77
CA LYS A 152 5.97 -12.50 6.67
C LYS A 152 4.74 -13.13 6.02
N ASP A 153 3.53 -12.75 6.43
CA ASP A 153 2.29 -13.26 5.86
C ASP A 153 2.18 -12.91 4.36
N TRP A 154 2.55 -11.68 3.99
CA TRP A 154 2.63 -11.26 2.59
C TRP A 154 3.66 -12.05 1.78
N LEU A 155 4.87 -12.24 2.31
CA LEU A 155 5.92 -13.05 1.68
C LEU A 155 5.46 -14.49 1.48
N MET A 156 4.78 -15.07 2.47
CA MET A 156 4.27 -16.45 2.42
C MET A 156 3.08 -16.63 1.48
N ALA A 157 2.33 -15.56 1.18
CA ALA A 157 1.24 -15.59 0.20
C ALA A 157 1.73 -15.79 -1.24
N TRP A 158 2.99 -15.50 -1.53
CA TRP A 158 3.58 -15.80 -2.84
C TRP A 158 3.66 -17.31 -3.06
N THR A 159 2.94 -17.82 -4.06
CA THR A 159 2.98 -19.24 -4.46
C THR A 159 3.69 -19.41 -5.80
N ALA A 160 4.25 -20.61 -6.06
CA ALA A 160 4.97 -20.91 -7.29
C ALA A 160 4.09 -20.84 -8.56
N GLU A 161 2.76 -20.84 -8.40
CA GLU A 161 1.77 -20.76 -9.49
C GLU A 161 1.48 -19.32 -9.93
N GLU A 162 1.89 -18.31 -9.17
CA GLU A 162 1.67 -16.89 -9.46
C GLU A 162 2.80 -16.31 -10.33
N ARG A 163 2.88 -16.76 -11.58
CA ARG A 163 3.77 -16.17 -12.60
C ARG A 163 3.31 -14.78 -13.09
N SER A 164 2.18 -14.25 -12.58
CA SER A 164 1.48 -13.10 -13.14
C SER A 164 1.60 -11.78 -12.37
N GLY A 165 2.29 -11.72 -11.22
CA GLY A 165 2.34 -10.48 -10.44
C GLY A 165 2.40 -10.69 -8.93
N PRO A 166 2.64 -9.63 -8.13
CA PRO A 166 2.28 -9.65 -6.72
C PRO A 166 0.82 -10.04 -6.54
N CYS A 167 0.57 -10.78 -5.48
CA CYS A 167 -0.77 -11.08 -5.04
C CYS A 167 -1.44 -9.77 -4.58
N GLU A 168 -2.25 -9.14 -5.45
CA GLU A 168 -2.81 -7.81 -5.21
C GLU A 168 -3.57 -7.72 -3.88
N TRP A 169 -4.30 -8.78 -3.53
CA TRP A 169 -5.03 -8.85 -2.27
C TRP A 169 -4.12 -8.90 -1.04
N SER A 170 -3.03 -9.67 -1.08
CA SER A 170 -2.11 -9.73 0.06
C SER A 170 -1.40 -8.38 0.23
N THR A 171 -1.08 -7.72 -0.88
CA THR A 171 -0.50 -6.37 -0.90
C THR A 171 -1.46 -5.36 -0.30
N ALA A 172 -2.74 -5.41 -0.66
CA ALA A 172 -3.77 -4.55 -0.04
C ALA A 172 -3.85 -4.76 1.47
N LEU A 173 -3.87 -6.01 1.95
CA LEU A 173 -3.88 -6.28 3.39
C LEU A 173 -2.60 -5.79 4.09
N LEU A 174 -1.43 -5.98 3.48
CA LEU A 174 -0.15 -5.48 4.02
C LEU A 174 -0.16 -3.95 4.14
N LEU A 175 -0.72 -3.24 3.16
CA LEU A 175 -0.88 -1.79 3.21
C LEU A 175 -1.82 -1.36 4.34
N VAL A 176 -2.98 -2.01 4.48
CA VAL A 176 -3.90 -1.73 5.60
C VAL A 176 -3.20 -1.93 6.94
N ARG A 177 -2.53 -3.07 7.15
CA ARG A 177 -1.81 -3.36 8.39
C ARG A 177 -0.71 -2.33 8.64
N THR A 178 0.02 -1.92 7.61
CA THR A 178 1.05 -0.87 7.70
C THR A 178 0.47 0.45 8.18
N ILE A 179 -0.63 0.89 7.56
CA ILE A 179 -1.29 2.16 7.87
C ILE A 179 -1.82 2.16 9.31
N GLU A 180 -2.53 1.10 9.71
CA GLU A 180 -3.09 0.98 11.07
C GLU A 180 -2.00 0.94 12.15
N VAL A 181 -0.85 0.33 11.86
CA VAL A 181 0.30 0.37 12.77
C VAL A 181 0.87 1.79 12.88
N CYS A 182 1.11 2.44 11.75
CA CYS A 182 1.72 3.77 11.72
C CYS A 182 0.81 4.85 12.31
N SER A 183 -0.50 4.60 12.32
CA SER A 183 -1.46 5.48 12.97
C SER A 183 -1.62 5.25 14.47
N GLY A 184 -0.94 4.25 15.04
CA GLY A 184 -1.12 3.83 16.44
C GLY A 184 -2.48 3.18 16.73
N ARG A 185 -3.23 2.77 15.70
CA ARG A 185 -4.56 2.15 15.88
C ARG A 185 -4.47 0.63 16.01
N HIS A 186 -3.42 0.01 15.49
CA HIS A 186 -3.29 -1.44 15.43
C HIS A 186 -3.34 -2.13 16.81
N SER A 187 -2.58 -1.62 17.79
CA SER A 187 -2.56 -2.09 19.19
C SER A 187 -3.92 -1.95 19.88
N SER A 188 -4.76 -1.03 19.40
CA SER A 188 -6.13 -0.79 19.87
C SER A 188 -7.16 -1.66 19.15
N THR A 189 -6.94 -2.00 17.88
CA THR A 189 -7.91 -2.74 17.05
C THR A 189 -8.12 -4.19 17.46
N ASP A 190 -7.10 -4.90 17.96
CA ASP A 190 -7.25 -6.28 18.48
C ASP A 190 -8.14 -6.37 19.73
N HIS A 191 -8.35 -5.24 20.42
CA HIS A 191 -9.17 -5.17 21.63
C HIS A 191 -10.50 -4.42 21.45
N GLN A 192 -10.67 -3.61 20.39
CA GLN A 192 -11.83 -2.72 20.22
C GLN A 192 -12.73 -3.05 19.04
N LEU A 193 -12.23 -3.76 18.03
CA LEU A 193 -13.08 -4.34 17.00
C LEU A 193 -13.49 -5.73 17.47
N ASN A 194 -14.78 -6.05 17.28
CA ASN A 194 -15.14 -7.47 17.33
C ASN A 194 -14.31 -8.15 16.24
N PHE A 195 -13.53 -9.17 16.62
CA PHE A 195 -12.67 -9.95 15.70
C PHE A 195 -13.38 -10.29 14.38
N TRP A 196 -14.70 -10.53 14.46
CA TRP A 196 -15.59 -10.72 13.32
C TRP A 196 -15.62 -9.55 12.31
N GLU A 197 -15.77 -8.31 12.77
CA GLU A 197 -15.87 -7.13 11.88
C GLU A 197 -14.56 -6.89 11.14
N TYR A 198 -13.41 -7.04 11.82
CA TYR A 198 -12.10 -6.92 11.18
C TYR A 198 -11.89 -8.02 10.14
N THR A 199 -12.22 -9.27 10.50
CA THR A 199 -12.12 -10.42 9.59
C THR A 199 -13.01 -10.24 8.37
N GLN A 200 -14.20 -9.66 8.52
CA GLN A 200 -15.10 -9.36 7.40
C GLN A 200 -14.49 -8.31 6.46
N LEU A 201 -13.89 -7.23 7.00
CA LEU A 201 -13.19 -6.23 6.19
C LEU A 201 -12.01 -6.82 5.43
N GLU A 202 -11.21 -7.69 6.06
CA GLU A 202 -10.13 -8.42 5.38
C GLU A 202 -10.65 -9.35 4.28
N GLY A 203 -11.77 -10.04 4.54
CA GLY A 203 -12.44 -10.92 3.59
C GLY A 203 -12.90 -10.16 2.35
N LEU A 204 -13.64 -9.06 2.53
CA LEU A 204 -14.11 -8.19 1.44
C LEU A 204 -12.93 -7.61 0.66
N THR A 205 -11.94 -7.05 1.36
CA THR A 205 -10.72 -6.49 0.74
C THR A 205 -10.03 -7.52 -0.13
N SER A 206 -9.87 -8.74 0.39
CA SER A 206 -9.21 -9.80 -0.33
C SER A 206 -10.01 -10.26 -1.55
N SER A 207 -11.32 -10.38 -1.39
CA SER A 207 -12.26 -10.78 -2.44
C SER A 207 -12.24 -9.78 -3.59
N ILE A 208 -12.37 -8.48 -3.28
CA ILE A 208 -12.38 -7.39 -4.26
C ILE A 208 -11.04 -7.35 -5.01
N CYS A 209 -9.91 -7.34 -4.30
CA CYS A 209 -8.60 -7.24 -4.95
C CYS A 209 -8.30 -8.45 -5.85
N ARG A 210 -8.73 -9.67 -5.49
CA ARG A 210 -8.60 -10.84 -6.39
C ARG A 210 -9.41 -10.67 -7.67
N LYS A 211 -10.63 -10.14 -7.56
CA LYS A 211 -11.50 -9.87 -8.72
C LYS A 211 -10.96 -8.76 -9.60
N LEU A 212 -10.39 -7.70 -9.01
CA LEU A 212 -9.72 -6.64 -9.76
C LEU A 212 -8.50 -7.19 -10.52
N ALA A 213 -7.68 -8.04 -9.88
CA ALA A 213 -6.56 -8.68 -10.53
C ALA A 213 -7.00 -9.56 -11.71
N SER A 214 -8.04 -10.40 -11.51
CA SER A 214 -8.56 -11.27 -12.57
C SER A 214 -9.17 -10.47 -13.73
N ARG A 215 -9.82 -9.34 -13.43
CA ARG A 215 -10.33 -8.40 -14.43
C ARG A 215 -9.21 -7.80 -15.28
N VAL A 216 -8.14 -7.33 -14.64
CA VAL A 216 -6.97 -6.76 -15.34
C VAL A 216 -6.37 -7.82 -16.27
N LEU A 217 -6.19 -9.06 -15.80
CA LEU A 217 -5.72 -10.17 -16.64
C LEU A 217 -6.67 -10.47 -17.81
N ALA A 218 -7.98 -10.50 -17.57
CA ALA A 218 -9.00 -10.78 -18.59
C ALA A 218 -9.01 -9.73 -19.72
N LYS A 219 -8.80 -8.44 -19.39
CA LYS A 219 -8.66 -7.36 -20.38
C LYS A 219 -7.48 -7.59 -21.34
N HIS A 220 -6.39 -8.16 -20.86
CA HIS A 220 -5.22 -8.46 -21.68
C HIS A 220 -5.37 -9.77 -22.48
N GLY A 221 -6.27 -10.68 -22.07
CA GLY A 221 -6.43 -12.03 -22.62
C GLY A 221 -7.66 -12.27 -23.53
N HIS A 222 -8.39 -11.23 -23.94
CA HIS A 222 -9.57 -11.32 -24.84
C HIS A 222 -10.70 -12.29 -24.38
N ARG A 223 -11.01 -12.36 -23.07
CA ARG A 223 -12.24 -13.03 -22.56
C ARG A 223 -13.20 -12.01 -21.96
N MET A 224 -14.06 -11.40 -22.81
CA MET A 224 -14.94 -10.30 -22.37
C MET A 224 -16.16 -10.76 -21.57
N GLU A 225 -16.68 -11.96 -21.79
CA GLU A 225 -17.93 -12.46 -21.17
C GLU A 225 -17.87 -12.56 -19.63
N ASN A 226 -16.67 -12.69 -19.05
CA ASN A 226 -16.49 -12.76 -17.59
C ASN A 226 -16.28 -11.39 -16.93
N ILE A 227 -16.00 -10.32 -17.70
CA ILE A 227 -15.64 -9.02 -17.14
C ILE A 227 -16.85 -8.32 -16.52
N GLU A 228 -18.02 -8.40 -17.15
CA GLU A 228 -19.24 -7.76 -16.64
C GLU A 228 -19.71 -8.35 -15.31
N ASP A 229 -19.62 -9.68 -15.17
CA ASP A 229 -19.95 -10.34 -13.90
C ASP A 229 -18.94 -10.01 -12.80
N ILE A 230 -17.64 -9.94 -13.15
CA ILE A 230 -16.59 -9.48 -12.22
C ILE A 230 -16.88 -8.04 -11.76
N ASP A 231 -17.17 -7.13 -12.69
CA ASP A 231 -17.45 -5.72 -12.39
C ASP A 231 -18.66 -5.59 -11.47
N ARG A 232 -19.75 -6.32 -11.77
CA ARG A 232 -20.94 -6.37 -10.91
C ARG A 232 -20.62 -6.87 -9.49
N GLN A 233 -19.82 -7.93 -9.36
CA GLN A 233 -19.44 -8.47 -8.05
C GLN A 233 -18.55 -7.50 -7.27
N VAL A 234 -17.60 -6.84 -7.96
CA VAL A 234 -16.76 -5.80 -7.36
C VAL A 234 -17.63 -4.66 -6.85
N ASP A 235 -18.60 -4.19 -7.62
CA ASP A 235 -19.49 -3.10 -7.20
C ASP A 235 -20.32 -3.45 -5.96
N LEU A 236 -20.84 -4.69 -5.90
CA LEU A 236 -21.59 -5.18 -4.73
C LEU A 236 -20.71 -5.24 -3.47
N GLU A 237 -19.53 -5.85 -3.56
CA GLU A 237 -18.61 -5.97 -2.42
C GLU A 237 -18.02 -4.61 -2.01
N MET A 238 -17.78 -3.70 -2.96
CA MET A 238 -17.40 -2.31 -2.68
C MET A 238 -18.50 -1.57 -1.93
N GLY A 239 -19.77 -1.80 -2.29
CA GLY A 239 -20.93 -1.27 -1.58
C GLY A 239 -21.00 -1.76 -0.14
N GLU A 240 -20.79 -3.06 0.08
CA GLU A 240 -20.73 -3.66 1.41
C GLU A 240 -19.56 -3.09 2.24
N LEU A 241 -18.37 -2.99 1.65
CA LEU A 241 -17.20 -2.41 2.30
C LEU A 241 -17.43 -0.95 2.70
N ALA A 242 -18.00 -0.15 1.80
CA ALA A 242 -18.34 1.25 2.07
C ALA A 242 -19.37 1.37 3.19
N HIS A 243 -20.36 0.48 3.21
CA HIS A 243 -21.37 0.42 4.27
C HIS A 243 -20.72 0.16 5.64
N HIS A 244 -19.88 -0.87 5.75
CA HIS A 244 -19.15 -1.15 7.00
C HIS A 244 -18.23 0.01 7.43
N ALA A 245 -17.55 0.66 6.48
CA ALA A 245 -16.64 1.76 6.77
C ALA A 245 -17.36 3.06 7.21
N LEU A 246 -18.61 3.27 6.80
CA LEU A 246 -19.34 4.52 7.04
C LEU A 246 -20.34 4.42 8.20
N GLN A 247 -20.88 3.24 8.48
CA GLN A 247 -21.94 3.07 9.48
C GLN A 247 -21.47 2.97 10.94
N SER A 248 -20.17 2.87 11.18
CA SER A 248 -19.68 2.70 12.54
C SER A 248 -19.87 3.94 13.42
N CYS A 249 -20.52 3.76 14.56
CA CYS A 249 -20.66 4.79 15.60
C CYS A 249 -19.41 4.98 16.48
N ASN A 250 -18.43 4.07 16.39
CA ASN A 250 -17.17 4.19 17.14
C ASN A 250 -16.12 4.85 16.23
N GLY A 251 -15.56 5.98 16.66
CA GLY A 251 -14.59 6.77 15.87
C GLY A 251 -13.37 5.99 15.42
N ILE A 252 -12.81 5.10 16.26
CA ILE A 252 -11.64 4.29 15.91
C ILE A 252 -12.01 3.24 14.86
N ARG A 253 -13.12 2.52 15.07
CA ARG A 253 -13.63 1.54 14.11
C ARG A 253 -13.97 2.17 12.76
N LYS A 254 -14.54 3.38 12.78
CA LYS A 254 -14.79 4.15 11.57
C LYS A 254 -13.48 4.45 10.84
N LEU A 255 -12.44 4.91 11.53
CA LEU A 255 -11.13 5.19 10.92
C LEU A 255 -10.48 3.92 10.34
N THR A 256 -10.51 2.80 11.07
CA THR A 256 -10.01 1.52 10.54
C THR A 256 -10.79 1.09 9.29
N GLY A 257 -12.13 1.17 9.32
CA GLY A 257 -12.96 0.90 8.15
C GLY A 257 -12.64 1.83 6.97
N GLN A 258 -12.37 3.11 7.21
CA GLN A 258 -11.91 4.03 6.18
C GLN A 258 -10.54 3.63 5.62
N THR A 259 -9.60 3.13 6.44
CA THR A 259 -8.32 2.62 5.94
C THR A 259 -8.51 1.49 4.93
N PHE A 260 -9.35 0.50 5.23
CA PHE A 260 -9.69 -0.56 4.29
C PHE A 260 -10.32 0.00 3.02
N LEU A 261 -11.32 0.89 3.15
CA LEU A 261 -11.99 1.50 2.00
C LEU A 261 -11.01 2.31 1.12
N HIS A 262 -10.10 3.08 1.72
CA HIS A 262 -9.09 3.87 1.02
C HIS A 262 -8.15 2.98 0.21
N VAL A 263 -7.63 1.91 0.82
CA VAL A 263 -6.76 0.96 0.13
C VAL A 263 -7.51 0.31 -1.02
N VAL A 264 -8.71 -0.24 -0.80
CA VAL A 264 -9.44 -0.91 -1.87
C VAL A 264 -9.82 0.06 -3.01
N LYS A 265 -10.21 1.30 -2.68
CA LYS A 265 -10.44 2.35 -3.70
C LYS A 265 -9.21 2.60 -4.56
N SER A 266 -8.00 2.60 -3.98
CA SER A 266 -6.78 2.80 -4.77
C SER A 266 -6.52 1.65 -5.75
N PHE A 267 -6.76 0.40 -5.35
CA PHE A 267 -6.65 -0.76 -6.24
C PHE A 267 -7.72 -0.72 -7.35
N ASN A 268 -8.96 -0.38 -6.99
CA ASN A 268 -10.04 -0.22 -7.96
C ASN A 268 -9.71 0.87 -8.99
N TYR A 269 -9.22 2.03 -8.53
CA TYR A 269 -8.75 3.11 -9.40
C TYR A 269 -7.64 2.66 -10.36
N VAL A 270 -6.64 1.93 -9.87
CA VAL A 270 -5.56 1.38 -10.71
C VAL A 270 -6.08 0.37 -11.75
N ALA A 271 -7.06 -0.46 -11.40
CA ALA A 271 -7.66 -1.42 -12.32
C ALA A 271 -8.56 -0.77 -13.39
N LEU A 272 -9.07 0.44 -13.13
CA LEU A 272 -9.93 1.19 -14.05
C LEU A 272 -9.16 2.11 -14.99
N CYS A 273 -8.13 2.80 -14.49
CA CYS A 273 -7.42 3.83 -15.24
C CYS A 273 -6.18 3.28 -15.97
N SER A 274 -5.92 3.78 -17.19
CA SER A 274 -4.66 3.53 -17.89
C SER A 274 -3.49 4.24 -17.22
N TYR A 275 -2.25 3.83 -17.53
CA TYR A 275 -1.05 4.51 -17.06
C TYR A 275 -1.04 6.00 -17.41
N ASP A 276 -1.33 6.36 -18.66
CA ASP A 276 -1.36 7.76 -19.12
C ASP A 276 -2.39 8.62 -18.37
N THR A 277 -3.56 8.05 -18.07
CA THR A 277 -4.59 8.75 -17.28
C THR A 277 -4.10 9.00 -15.85
N ILE A 278 -3.43 8.03 -15.26
CA ILE A 278 -2.89 8.15 -13.90
C ILE A 278 -1.76 9.18 -13.87
N ASP A 279 -0.88 9.20 -14.87
CA ASP A 279 0.18 10.21 -14.97
C ASP A 279 -0.38 11.62 -15.14
N CYS A 280 -1.44 11.79 -15.94
CA CYS A 280 -2.20 13.04 -16.02
C CYS A 280 -2.75 13.46 -14.65
N HIS A 281 -3.34 12.52 -13.89
CA HIS A 281 -3.90 12.81 -12.57
C HIS A 281 -2.81 13.16 -11.56
N ILE A 282 -1.66 12.49 -11.58
CA ILE A 282 -0.49 12.81 -10.75
C ILE A 282 -0.06 14.26 -11.02
N TYR A 283 0.09 14.61 -12.29
CA TYR A 283 0.47 15.97 -12.68
C TYR A 283 -0.53 17.00 -12.17
N LYS A 284 -1.82 16.79 -12.40
CA LYS A 284 -2.88 17.70 -11.97
C LYS A 284 -2.98 17.85 -10.46
N VAL A 285 -2.89 16.74 -9.72
CA VAL A 285 -3.15 16.74 -8.28
C VAL A 285 -1.93 17.19 -7.48
N LEU A 286 -0.72 16.78 -7.87
CA LEU A 286 0.48 17.04 -7.07
C LEU A 286 1.37 18.16 -7.61
N LEU A 287 1.38 18.38 -8.93
CA LEU A 287 2.42 19.19 -9.59
C LEU A 287 1.89 20.51 -10.18
N GLU A 288 0.65 20.56 -10.65
CA GLU A 288 0.05 21.77 -11.23
C GLU A 288 -0.59 22.64 -10.14
N ASP A 289 -0.12 23.89 -9.98
CA ASP A 289 -0.68 24.81 -9.00
C ASP A 289 -2.15 25.17 -9.32
N VAL A 290 -2.96 25.28 -8.27
CA VAL A 290 -4.34 25.76 -8.40
C VAL A 290 -4.37 27.29 -8.56
N ILE A 291 -4.93 27.74 -9.67
CA ILE A 291 -5.16 29.16 -10.00
C ILE A 291 -6.50 29.60 -9.43
#